data_AF-A0A4V5ZPB3-F1
#
_entry.id   AF-A0A4V5ZPB3-F1
#
_cell.length_a   1.000
_cell.length_b   1.000
_cell.length_c   1.000
_cell.angle_alpha   90.00
_cell.angle_beta   90.00
_cell.angle_gamma   90.00
#
_symmetry.space_group_name_H-M   'P 1'
#
loop_
_entity.id
_entity.type
_entity.pdbx_description
1 polymer ?
#
loop_
_entity_poly.entity_id
_entity_poly.type
_entity_poly.pdbx_seq_one_letter_code
_entity_poly.pdbx_strand_id
1 'polypeptide(L)'
;MSSRKSFAVVLFAVLLCSALFAGPAAAVQSEPTDLPEESEVGSDFEATFEVTELFDEFERWTLVSSTELENATWTIRQYNQADDELSREDIDGQNATQSVDIDDGTARIEVRVTGTTPEIENFSYDPPDRFTAAAFTLEREGGTEQPVDSHESHHFTQESDDARNAIDNARDAVEGSGSDEAQSSLDSSISAYESGNFENAINNAERAQGEASQSQLVRNALLGLGAVIVLALLLGGGYWVYKSRQQGPSRLR
;
A
#
# COMPACT_ATOMS: atom_id res chain seq x y z
N MET A 1 7.37 49.95 -27.94
CA MET A 1 8.32 48.83 -27.73
C MET A 1 7.59 47.77 -26.92
N SER A 2 7.05 46.74 -27.58
CA SER A 2 7.65 45.40 -27.72
C SER A 2 7.74 44.67 -26.37
N SER A 3 6.81 43.77 -26.04
CA SER A 3 6.84 42.29 -26.30
C SER A 3 7.41 41.56 -25.06
N ARG A 4 6.58 40.92 -24.21
CA ARG A 4 6.07 39.52 -24.23
C ARG A 4 6.91 38.52 -23.39
N LYS A 5 6.17 37.72 -22.61
CA LYS A 5 6.38 36.32 -22.14
C LYS A 5 7.27 36.12 -20.90
N SER A 6 6.69 35.67 -19.77
CA SER A 6 6.31 34.29 -19.37
C SER A 6 7.49 33.56 -18.74
N PHE A 7 7.38 33.16 -17.46
CA PHE A 7 7.52 31.77 -17.02
C PHE A 7 7.21 31.67 -15.52
N ALA A 8 6.27 30.80 -15.19
CA ALA A 8 5.95 30.38 -13.84
C ALA A 8 7.09 29.52 -13.27
N VAL A 9 7.44 29.75 -12.01
CA VAL A 9 8.15 28.76 -11.18
C VAL A 9 7.32 28.64 -9.91
N VAL A 10 6.46 27.63 -9.90
CA VAL A 10 5.79 27.15 -8.68
C VAL A 10 6.88 26.46 -7.88
N LEU A 11 7.21 27.05 -6.73
CA LEU A 11 8.14 26.51 -5.76
C LEU A 11 7.47 25.30 -5.11
N PHE A 12 7.87 24.10 -5.54
CA PHE A 12 7.46 22.82 -4.98
C PHE A 12 8.06 22.71 -3.57
N ALA A 13 7.28 23.08 -2.56
CA ALA A 13 7.58 22.82 -1.16
C ALA A 13 7.01 21.45 -0.79
N VAL A 14 7.70 20.38 -1.20
CA VAL A 14 7.58 19.06 -0.57
C VAL A 14 8.91 18.84 0.13
N LEU A 15 8.94 19.37 1.36
CA LEU A 15 10.08 19.36 2.24
C LEU A 15 9.97 18.10 3.10
N LEU A 16 10.91 17.17 2.92
CA LEU A 16 11.49 16.31 3.96
C LEU A 16 10.54 15.46 4.82
N CYS A 17 10.32 14.21 4.38
CA CYS A 17 10.22 13.03 5.25
C CYS A 17 10.87 11.82 4.56
N SER A 18 12.08 11.99 4.03
CA SER A 18 12.97 10.85 3.78
C SER A 18 13.73 10.60 5.08
N ALA A 19 13.20 9.69 5.91
CA ALA A 19 13.96 9.12 7.00
C ALA A 19 15.16 8.35 6.41
N LEU A 20 16.29 9.03 6.32
CA LEU A 20 17.59 8.38 6.23
C LEU A 20 17.78 7.65 7.56
N PHE A 21 17.43 6.37 7.60
CA PHE A 21 17.90 5.46 8.65
C PHE A 21 19.41 5.31 8.48
N ALA A 22 20.18 6.14 9.17
CA ALA A 22 21.57 5.85 9.46
C ALA A 22 21.58 5.00 10.73
N GLY A 23 21.50 3.67 10.56
CA GLY A 23 21.45 2.73 11.67
C GLY A 23 22.77 2.69 12.45
N PRO A 24 22.75 2.62 13.80
CA PRO A 24 23.89 2.11 14.55
C PRO A 24 24.11 0.64 14.16
N ALA A 25 25.37 0.20 14.19
CA ALA A 25 25.77 -1.17 13.88
C ALA A 25 25.30 -2.16 14.98
N ALA A 26 24.85 -3.34 14.56
CA ALA A 26 24.60 -4.58 15.31
C ALA A 26 23.56 -4.54 16.44
N ALA A 27 22.27 -4.56 16.09
CA ALA A 27 21.20 -5.04 16.96
C ALA A 27 20.75 -6.42 16.45
N VAL A 28 20.19 -7.29 17.31
CA VAL A 28 19.54 -8.53 16.86
C VAL A 28 18.58 -8.18 15.73
N GLN A 29 18.67 -8.89 14.60
CA GLN A 29 17.85 -8.65 13.41
C GLN A 29 16.95 -9.84 13.17
N SER A 30 15.76 -9.60 12.63
CA SER A 30 14.88 -10.66 12.13
C SER A 30 14.46 -10.37 10.71
N GLU A 31 14.61 -11.34 9.83
CA GLU A 31 14.23 -11.24 8.43
C GLU A 31 13.20 -12.33 8.08
N PRO A 32 12.14 -12.02 7.32
CA PRO A 32 11.20 -13.02 6.85
C PRO A 32 11.85 -13.85 5.73
N THR A 33 11.88 -15.17 5.92
CA THR A 33 12.26 -16.13 4.87
C THR A 33 11.06 -16.49 4.01
N ASP A 34 9.90 -16.63 4.65
CA ASP A 34 8.61 -16.88 4.01
C ASP A 34 7.52 -16.17 4.81
N LEU A 35 6.84 -15.21 4.20
CA LEU A 35 5.76 -14.45 4.82
C LEU A 35 4.71 -14.14 3.73
N PRO A 36 3.51 -14.74 3.80
CA PRO A 36 2.41 -14.36 2.93
C PRO A 36 2.07 -12.87 3.12
N GLU A 37 2.01 -12.11 2.02
CA GLU A 37 1.63 -10.68 2.05
C GLU A 37 0.17 -10.49 2.44
N GLU A 38 -0.68 -11.48 2.12
CA GLU A 38 -2.11 -11.49 2.38
C GLU A 38 -2.60 -12.89 2.76
N SER A 39 -3.74 -12.97 3.47
CA SER A 39 -4.37 -14.22 3.89
C SER A 39 -5.88 -14.08 4.10
N GLU A 40 -6.64 -15.12 3.78
CA GLU A 40 -8.09 -15.13 3.99
C GLU A 40 -8.41 -15.43 5.46
N VAL A 41 -9.33 -14.67 6.06
CA VAL A 41 -9.82 -14.90 7.44
C VAL A 41 -10.25 -16.35 7.63
N GLY A 42 -9.80 -16.99 8.72
CA GLY A 42 -10.15 -18.37 9.03
C GLY A 42 -9.37 -19.42 8.22
N SER A 43 -8.50 -19.03 7.30
CA SER A 43 -7.61 -19.97 6.58
C SER A 43 -6.33 -20.26 7.35
N ASP A 44 -5.72 -21.41 7.05
CA ASP A 44 -4.42 -21.81 7.59
C ASP A 44 -3.32 -20.83 7.12
N PHE A 45 -2.51 -20.37 8.08
CA PHE A 45 -1.41 -19.44 7.84
C PHE A 45 -0.09 -20.05 8.30
N GLU A 46 0.98 -19.76 7.56
CA GLU A 46 2.34 -20.18 7.88
C GLU A 46 3.33 -19.08 7.51
N ALA A 47 4.23 -18.76 8.44
CA ALA A 47 5.36 -17.87 8.17
C ALA A 47 6.63 -18.39 8.84
N THR A 48 7.77 -18.10 8.22
CA THR A 48 9.10 -18.47 8.70
C THR A 48 10.03 -17.28 8.68
N PHE A 49 10.72 -17.07 9.79
CA PHE A 49 11.63 -15.97 10.03
C PHE A 49 12.99 -16.48 10.45
N GLU A 50 14.02 -15.72 10.11
CA GLU A 50 15.39 -15.96 10.53
C GLU A 50 15.84 -14.81 11.44
N VAL A 51 16.31 -15.15 12.64
CA VAL A 51 16.88 -14.21 13.59
C VAL A 51 18.39 -14.38 13.61
N THR A 52 19.11 -13.30 13.36
CA THR A 52 20.57 -13.26 13.25
C THR A 52 21.16 -12.14 14.10
N GLU A 53 22.49 -12.02 14.10
CA GLU A 53 23.22 -11.04 14.92
C GLU A 53 22.84 -11.15 16.41
N LEU A 54 22.64 -12.39 16.87
CA LEU A 54 22.06 -12.74 18.18
C LEU A 54 22.85 -12.19 19.37
N PHE A 55 24.14 -11.91 19.17
CA PHE A 55 25.05 -11.47 20.22
C PHE A 55 25.85 -10.26 19.71
N ASP A 56 25.69 -9.14 20.39
CA ASP A 56 26.57 -7.97 20.27
C ASP A 56 27.02 -7.55 21.68
N GLU A 57 26.12 -6.91 22.44
CA GLU A 57 26.41 -6.44 23.79
C GLU A 57 26.11 -7.47 24.90
N PHE A 58 25.31 -8.51 24.59
CA PHE A 58 24.82 -9.50 25.56
C PHE A 58 25.12 -10.93 25.13
N GLU A 59 25.50 -11.76 26.10
CA GLU A 59 25.84 -13.18 25.91
C GLU A 59 24.67 -14.13 26.24
N ARG A 60 23.65 -13.65 26.97
CA ARG A 60 22.45 -14.42 27.33
C ARG A 60 21.21 -13.54 27.35
N TRP A 61 20.12 -14.03 26.76
CA TRP A 61 18.82 -13.36 26.69
C TRP A 61 17.69 -14.34 26.37
N THR A 62 16.44 -13.86 26.38
CA THR A 62 15.25 -14.63 26.02
C THR A 62 14.60 -14.00 24.80
N LEU A 63 14.40 -14.78 23.73
CA LEU A 63 13.57 -14.42 22.60
C LEU A 63 12.10 -14.57 23.01
N VAL A 64 11.39 -13.45 23.06
CA VAL A 64 9.94 -13.39 23.27
C VAL A 64 9.29 -13.20 21.91
N SER A 65 8.42 -14.11 21.53
CA SER A 65 7.69 -14.10 20.27
C SER A 65 6.20 -13.98 20.54
N SER A 66 5.50 -13.15 19.77
CA SER A 66 4.04 -13.00 19.85
C SER A 66 3.39 -12.95 18.45
N THR A 67 2.15 -13.41 18.35
CA THR A 67 1.36 -13.42 17.11
C THR A 67 -0.12 -13.14 17.40
N GLU A 68 -0.81 -12.57 16.41
CA GLU A 68 -2.27 -12.42 16.43
C GLU A 68 -2.99 -13.61 15.79
N LEU A 69 -2.26 -14.58 15.25
CA LEU A 69 -2.84 -15.82 14.72
C LEU A 69 -3.65 -16.56 15.80
N GLU A 70 -4.77 -17.13 15.40
CA GLU A 70 -5.55 -18.02 16.24
C GLU A 70 -4.99 -19.44 16.22
N ASN A 71 -5.13 -20.17 17.33
CA ASN A 71 -4.63 -21.56 17.44
C ASN A 71 -3.15 -21.70 17.05
N ALA A 72 -2.36 -20.66 17.36
CA ALA A 72 -0.97 -20.58 16.93
C ALA A 72 -0.09 -21.69 17.54
N THR A 73 0.90 -22.13 16.76
CA THR A 73 1.98 -23.02 17.18
C THR A 73 3.29 -22.45 16.65
N TRP A 74 4.26 -22.31 17.53
CA TRP A 74 5.61 -21.88 17.22
C TRP A 74 6.54 -23.08 17.14
N THR A 75 7.37 -23.16 16.11
CA THR A 75 8.53 -24.05 16.04
C THR A 75 9.78 -23.18 16.02
N ILE A 76 10.56 -23.22 17.09
CA ILE A 76 11.81 -22.45 17.23
C ILE A 76 12.98 -23.43 17.14
N ARG A 77 13.90 -23.17 16.21
CA ARG A 77 15.12 -23.97 16.01
C ARG A 77 16.36 -23.12 16.14
N GLN A 78 17.36 -23.65 16.81
CA GLN A 78 18.66 -23.00 16.96
C GLN A 78 19.71 -23.74 16.13
N TYR A 79 20.54 -23.01 15.42
CA TYR A 79 21.60 -23.57 14.57
C TYR A 79 22.96 -23.00 14.94
N ASN A 80 24.01 -23.80 14.78
CA ASN A 80 25.40 -23.35 14.93
C ASN A 80 25.94 -22.70 13.63
N GLN A 81 27.21 -22.27 13.64
CA GLN A 81 27.87 -21.66 12.47
C GLN A 81 28.09 -22.63 11.28
N ALA A 82 27.91 -23.94 11.48
CA ALA A 82 28.01 -24.97 10.46
C ALA A 82 26.63 -25.45 9.95
N ASP A 83 25.55 -24.76 10.33
CA ASP A 83 24.15 -25.10 10.05
C ASP A 83 23.68 -26.45 10.64
N ASP A 84 24.35 -26.97 11.67
CA ASP A 84 23.81 -28.08 12.44
C ASP A 84 22.72 -27.58 13.41
N GLU A 85 21.57 -28.25 13.44
CA GLU A 85 20.50 -28.00 14.42
C GLU A 85 20.98 -28.38 15.82
N LEU A 86 21.00 -27.40 16.72
CA LEU A 86 21.38 -27.55 18.13
C LEU A 86 20.17 -27.92 18.99
N SER A 87 19.03 -27.28 18.73
CA SER A 87 17.79 -27.49 19.47
C SER A 87 16.57 -27.17 18.62
N ARG A 88 15.43 -27.74 19.06
CA ARG A 88 14.12 -27.49 18.52
C ARG A 88 13.08 -27.52 19.63
N GLU A 89 12.24 -26.50 19.69
CA GLU A 89 11.10 -26.42 20.60
C GLU A 89 9.82 -26.15 19.80
N ASP A 90 8.75 -26.84 20.16
CA ASP A 90 7.41 -26.62 19.61
C ASP A 90 6.52 -26.11 20.76
N ILE A 91 5.93 -24.92 20.62
CA ILE A 91 5.22 -24.20 21.69
C ILE A 91 3.84 -23.76 21.17
N ASP A 92 2.78 -24.21 21.83
CA ASP A 92 1.41 -23.82 21.51
C ASP A 92 1.03 -22.48 22.15
N GLY A 93 0.25 -21.68 21.43
CA GLY A 93 -0.30 -20.42 21.90
C GLY A 93 0.25 -19.20 21.16
N GLN A 94 -0.38 -18.05 21.41
CA GLN A 94 -0.03 -16.78 20.76
C GLN A 94 1.33 -16.20 21.21
N ASN A 95 1.93 -16.76 22.26
CA ASN A 95 3.20 -16.29 22.78
C ASN A 95 4.15 -17.47 22.98
N ALA A 96 5.42 -17.29 22.65
CA ALA A 96 6.47 -18.26 22.87
C ALA A 96 7.72 -17.58 23.43
N THR A 97 8.48 -18.31 24.23
CA THR A 97 9.74 -17.81 24.81
C THR A 97 10.84 -18.84 24.63
N GLN A 98 12.00 -18.42 24.13
CA GLN A 98 13.18 -19.26 23.95
C GLN A 98 14.40 -18.61 24.60
N SER A 99 15.09 -19.32 25.49
CA SER A 99 16.39 -18.87 26.01
C SER A 99 17.49 -19.05 24.96
N VAL A 100 18.35 -18.04 24.87
CA VAL A 100 19.48 -17.96 23.94
C VAL A 100 20.74 -17.64 24.74
N ASP A 101 21.76 -18.48 24.62
CA ASP A 101 23.04 -18.36 25.31
C ASP A 101 24.20 -18.57 24.32
N ILE A 102 25.21 -17.70 24.36
CA ILE A 102 26.39 -17.81 23.51
C ILE A 102 27.19 -19.08 23.80
N ASP A 103 27.14 -19.57 25.04
CA ASP A 103 27.83 -20.79 25.46
C ASP A 103 27.29 -22.05 24.76
N ASP A 104 26.04 -22.00 24.28
CA ASP A 104 25.41 -23.09 23.51
C ASP A 104 25.91 -23.14 22.05
N GLY A 105 26.62 -22.10 21.59
CA GLY A 105 27.18 -22.03 20.25
C GLY A 105 26.15 -21.69 19.16
N THR A 106 24.98 -21.18 19.54
CA THR A 106 23.94 -20.72 18.62
C THR A 106 24.48 -19.57 17.78
N ALA A 107 24.27 -19.62 16.46
CA ALA A 107 24.63 -18.56 15.53
C ALA A 107 23.40 -17.93 14.88
N ARG A 108 22.31 -18.70 14.79
CA ARG A 108 21.09 -18.34 14.05
C ARG A 108 19.88 -19.04 14.66
N ILE A 109 18.74 -18.39 14.63
CA ILE A 109 17.46 -18.95 15.08
C ILE A 109 16.49 -18.92 13.89
N GLU A 110 15.87 -20.05 13.59
CA GLU A 110 14.72 -20.13 12.67
C GLU A 110 13.45 -20.20 13.51
N VAL A 111 12.52 -19.30 13.25
CA VAL A 111 11.22 -19.28 13.90
C VAL A 111 10.16 -19.50 12.86
N ARG A 112 9.44 -20.61 12.96
CA ARG A 112 8.22 -20.87 12.19
C ARG A 112 7.02 -20.65 13.08
N VAL A 113 6.01 -19.96 12.56
CA VAL A 113 4.71 -19.83 13.19
C VAL A 113 3.63 -20.36 12.25
N THR A 114 2.74 -21.18 12.77
CA THR A 114 1.55 -21.68 12.07
C THR A 114 0.32 -21.38 12.88
N GLY A 115 -0.81 -21.12 12.24
CA GLY A 115 -2.08 -20.89 12.93
C GLY A 115 -3.19 -20.61 11.94
N THR A 116 -4.23 -19.94 12.41
CA THR A 116 -5.37 -19.51 11.59
C THR A 116 -5.40 -17.99 11.53
N THR A 117 -5.67 -17.46 10.34
CA THR A 117 -5.77 -16.01 10.10
C THR A 117 -6.92 -15.43 10.93
N PRO A 118 -6.68 -14.39 11.76
CA PRO A 118 -7.68 -13.86 12.67
C PRO A 118 -8.79 -13.11 11.94
N GLU A 119 -9.95 -12.99 12.58
CA GLU A 119 -11.06 -12.15 12.11
C GLU A 119 -10.66 -10.66 12.04
N ILE A 120 -11.36 -9.92 11.17
CA ILE A 120 -11.14 -8.48 10.98
C ILE A 120 -12.09 -7.71 11.89
N GLU A 121 -11.55 -6.95 12.85
CA GLU A 121 -12.38 -6.14 13.76
C GLU A 121 -12.87 -4.83 13.14
N ASN A 122 -12.01 -4.19 12.35
CA ASN A 122 -12.29 -2.92 11.69
C ASN A 122 -11.74 -2.99 10.27
N PHE A 123 -12.49 -2.48 9.30
CA PHE A 123 -12.06 -2.43 7.92
C PHE A 123 -11.47 -1.06 7.60
N SER A 124 -10.32 -1.04 6.95
CA SER A 124 -9.59 0.14 6.47
C SER A 124 -9.18 -0.10 5.04
N TYR A 125 -9.53 0.83 4.17
CA TYR A 125 -9.20 0.68 2.75
C TYR A 125 -7.76 1.12 2.47
N ASP A 126 -7.30 2.25 3.02
CA ASP A 126 -5.95 2.77 2.78
C ASP A 126 -5.39 3.50 4.03
N PRO A 127 -4.40 2.92 4.75
CA PRO A 127 -3.76 1.62 4.47
C PRO A 127 -4.72 0.43 4.71
N PRO A 128 -4.49 -0.73 4.06
CA PRO A 128 -5.28 -1.94 4.32
C PRO A 128 -5.10 -2.43 5.76
N ASP A 129 -6.11 -3.14 6.28
CA ASP A 129 -6.02 -3.80 7.60
C ASP A 129 -4.91 -4.84 7.61
N ARG A 130 -4.17 -4.92 8.70
CA ARG A 130 -3.09 -5.90 8.86
C ARG A 130 -3.17 -6.52 10.23
N PHE A 131 -2.70 -7.76 10.32
CA PHE A 131 -2.46 -8.44 11.58
C PHE A 131 -0.97 -8.75 11.73
N THR A 132 -0.53 -8.85 12.98
CA THR A 132 0.84 -9.22 13.36
C THR A 132 1.01 -10.72 13.18
N ALA A 133 1.69 -11.12 12.09
CA ALA A 133 2.05 -12.51 11.85
C ALA A 133 3.09 -12.99 12.88
N ALA A 134 4.10 -12.17 13.15
CA ALA A 134 5.04 -12.38 14.25
C ALA A 134 5.69 -11.07 14.69
N ALA A 135 5.82 -10.89 16.00
CA ALA A 135 6.65 -9.84 16.59
C ALA A 135 7.69 -10.47 17.52
N PHE A 136 8.91 -9.95 17.47
CA PHE A 136 10.05 -10.46 18.22
C PHE A 136 10.59 -9.40 19.17
N THR A 137 10.82 -9.80 20.41
CA THR A 137 11.42 -8.95 21.45
C THR A 137 12.53 -9.72 22.14
N LEU A 138 13.64 -9.04 22.38
CA LEU A 138 14.70 -9.53 23.24
C LEU A 138 14.40 -9.12 24.68
N GLU A 139 14.28 -10.09 25.59
CA GLU A 139 14.14 -9.86 27.02
C GLU A 139 15.43 -10.27 27.76
N ARG A 140 15.90 -9.40 28.67
CA ARG A 140 17.08 -9.66 29.50
C ARG A 140 16.73 -10.13 30.90
N GLU A 141 17.62 -10.95 31.47
CA GLU A 141 17.61 -11.24 32.90
C GLU A 141 17.86 -9.94 33.69
N GLY A 142 16.80 -9.42 34.32
CA GLY A 142 16.78 -8.07 34.92
C GLY A 142 15.69 -7.14 34.37
N GLY A 143 14.92 -7.56 33.36
CA GLY A 143 13.67 -6.93 32.92
C GLY A 143 13.83 -5.78 31.92
N THR A 144 14.95 -5.73 31.18
CA THR A 144 15.08 -4.82 30.04
C THR A 144 14.61 -5.53 28.78
N GLU A 145 13.63 -4.94 28.10
CA GLU A 145 13.07 -5.41 26.83
C GLU A 145 13.57 -4.53 25.69
N GLN A 146 13.93 -5.15 24.56
CA GLN A 146 14.30 -4.46 23.33
C GLN A 146 13.52 -5.07 22.16
N PRO A 147 12.65 -4.30 21.49
CA PRO A 147 12.01 -4.77 20.26
C PRO A 147 13.06 -5.12 19.20
N VAL A 148 12.88 -6.27 18.54
CA VAL A 148 13.70 -6.70 17.41
C VAL A 148 13.03 -6.23 16.12
N ASP A 149 11.88 -6.80 15.80
CA ASP A 149 11.06 -6.39 14.65
C ASP A 149 9.61 -6.87 14.79
N SER A 150 8.74 -6.36 13.92
CA SER A 150 7.33 -6.77 13.80
C SER A 150 6.97 -7.00 12.32
N HIS A 151 6.46 -8.18 12.04
CA HIS A 151 6.11 -8.64 10.69
C HIS A 151 4.59 -8.76 10.56
N GLU A 152 4.03 -8.07 9.58
CA GLU A 152 2.58 -7.92 9.40
C GLU A 152 2.10 -8.43 8.04
N SER A 153 0.93 -9.07 8.02
CA SER A 153 0.26 -9.55 6.80
C SER A 153 -1.14 -8.92 6.69
N HIS A 154 -1.62 -8.72 5.46
CA HIS A 154 -3.00 -8.28 5.23
C HIS A 154 -3.95 -9.46 5.43
N HIS A 155 -5.06 -9.25 6.12
CA HIS A 155 -6.17 -10.22 6.14
C HIS A 155 -7.39 -9.69 5.42
N PHE A 156 -8.11 -10.57 4.73
CA PHE A 156 -9.31 -10.24 3.97
C PHE A 156 -10.40 -11.31 4.14
N THR A 157 -11.66 -10.92 3.96
CA THR A 157 -12.73 -11.85 3.59
C THR A 157 -12.95 -11.80 2.08
N GLN A 158 -13.61 -12.81 1.51
CA GLN A 158 -13.95 -12.80 0.08
C GLN A 158 -14.74 -11.54 -0.31
N GLU A 159 -15.70 -11.11 0.51
CA GLU A 159 -16.50 -9.92 0.24
C GLU A 159 -15.70 -8.63 0.35
N SER A 160 -14.76 -8.54 1.31
CA SER A 160 -13.89 -7.37 1.41
C SER A 160 -12.94 -7.30 0.22
N ASP A 161 -12.36 -8.43 -0.21
CA ASP A 161 -11.50 -8.47 -1.39
C ASP A 161 -12.26 -8.07 -2.67
N ASP A 162 -13.46 -8.60 -2.90
CA ASP A 162 -14.33 -8.22 -4.03
C ASP A 162 -14.62 -6.71 -4.03
N ALA A 163 -14.92 -6.13 -2.86
CA ALA A 163 -15.17 -4.70 -2.72
C ALA A 163 -13.91 -3.87 -2.96
N ARG A 164 -12.75 -4.31 -2.46
CA ARG A 164 -11.47 -3.64 -2.65
C ARG A 164 -11.11 -3.57 -4.14
N ASN A 165 -11.24 -4.70 -4.83
CA ASN A 165 -11.07 -4.81 -6.27
C ASN A 165 -12.02 -3.86 -7.04
N ALA A 166 -13.29 -3.76 -6.64
CA ALA A 166 -14.23 -2.83 -7.26
C ALA A 166 -13.81 -1.36 -7.06
N ILE A 167 -13.38 -0.99 -5.84
CA ILE A 167 -12.92 0.37 -5.53
C ILE A 167 -11.64 0.71 -6.29
N ASP A 168 -10.67 -0.21 -6.36
CA ASP A 168 -9.42 -0.01 -7.10
C ASP A 168 -9.71 0.26 -8.59
N ASN A 169 -10.58 -0.55 -9.20
CA ASN A 169 -11.03 -0.33 -10.58
C ASN A 169 -11.78 1.00 -10.79
N ALA A 170 -12.54 1.45 -9.79
CA ALA A 170 -13.23 2.73 -9.83
C ALA A 170 -12.27 3.91 -9.67
N ARG A 171 -11.30 3.80 -8.75
CA ARG A 171 -10.25 4.80 -8.51
C ARG A 171 -9.48 5.09 -9.80
N ASP A 172 -9.05 4.05 -10.51
CA ASP A 172 -8.36 4.18 -11.80
C ASP A 172 -9.20 4.91 -12.85
N ALA A 173 -10.52 4.69 -12.88
CA ALA A 173 -11.42 5.35 -13.82
C ALA A 173 -11.72 6.81 -13.46
N VAL A 174 -11.88 7.08 -12.17
CA VAL A 174 -12.13 8.41 -11.61
C VAL A 174 -10.89 9.29 -11.79
N GLU A 175 -9.70 8.73 -11.59
CA GLU A 175 -8.44 9.43 -11.77
C GLU A 175 -8.32 9.99 -13.20
N GLY A 176 -8.24 11.32 -13.32
CA GLY A 176 -8.16 12.00 -14.61
C GLY A 176 -9.51 12.28 -15.31
N SER A 177 -10.63 11.74 -14.82
CA SER A 177 -11.96 12.08 -15.34
C SER A 177 -12.34 13.55 -15.09
N GLY A 178 -11.97 14.07 -13.91
CA GLY A 178 -12.35 15.41 -13.44
C GLY A 178 -13.83 15.57 -13.13
N SER A 179 -14.55 14.48 -12.83
CA SER A 179 -15.95 14.51 -12.36
C SER A 179 -16.01 14.54 -10.84
N ASP A 180 -16.63 15.59 -10.30
CA ASP A 180 -16.87 15.72 -8.85
C ASP A 180 -17.89 14.68 -8.37
N GLU A 181 -18.86 14.32 -9.22
CA GLU A 181 -19.84 13.27 -8.95
C GLU A 181 -19.15 11.91 -8.79
N ALA A 182 -18.28 11.56 -9.75
CA ALA A 182 -17.55 10.31 -9.73
C ALA A 182 -16.64 10.20 -8.50
N GLN A 183 -15.98 11.31 -8.11
CA GLN A 183 -15.19 11.38 -6.88
C GLN A 183 -16.08 11.18 -5.64
N SER A 184 -17.24 11.86 -5.56
CA SER A 184 -18.16 11.69 -4.43
C SER A 184 -18.68 10.25 -4.31
N SER A 185 -18.91 9.57 -5.43
CA SER A 185 -19.31 8.16 -5.47
C SER A 185 -18.17 7.25 -5.00
N LEU A 186 -16.93 7.52 -5.39
CA LEU A 186 -15.74 6.80 -4.92
C LEU A 186 -15.54 6.97 -3.41
N ASP A 187 -15.64 8.20 -2.90
CA ASP A 187 -15.51 8.48 -1.47
C ASP A 187 -16.59 7.74 -0.66
N SER A 188 -17.83 7.74 -1.17
CA SER A 188 -18.93 6.98 -0.55
C SER A 188 -18.69 5.47 -0.57
N SER A 189 -18.00 4.98 -1.60
CA SER A 189 -17.60 3.58 -1.71
C SER A 189 -16.60 3.19 -0.63
N ILE A 190 -15.58 4.01 -0.44
CA ILE A 190 -14.54 3.81 0.58
C ILE A 190 -15.18 3.84 1.98
N SER A 191 -16.04 4.83 2.26
CA SER A 191 -16.77 4.90 3.55
C SER A 191 -17.66 3.68 3.79
N ALA A 192 -18.28 3.12 2.75
CA ALA A 192 -19.07 1.90 2.86
C ALA A 192 -18.20 0.67 3.16
N TYR A 193 -17.03 0.56 2.52
CA TYR A 193 -16.03 -0.49 2.79
C TYR A 193 -15.57 -0.44 4.24
N GLU A 194 -15.16 0.73 4.73
CA GLU A 194 -14.68 0.93 6.11
C GLU A 194 -15.77 0.65 7.17
N SER A 195 -17.04 0.73 6.77
CA SER A 195 -18.19 0.36 7.61
C SER A 195 -18.57 -1.13 7.51
N GLY A 196 -17.81 -1.95 6.79
CA GLY A 196 -18.10 -3.37 6.54
C GLY A 196 -19.30 -3.61 5.62
N ASN A 197 -19.72 -2.61 4.83
CA ASN A 197 -20.86 -2.69 3.93
C ASN A 197 -20.41 -2.90 2.47
N PHE A 198 -19.88 -4.09 2.21
CA PHE A 198 -19.20 -4.44 0.95
C PHE A 198 -20.11 -4.36 -0.28
N GLU A 199 -21.37 -4.80 -0.18
CA GLU A 199 -22.32 -4.68 -1.29
C GLU A 199 -22.56 -3.21 -1.67
N ASN A 200 -22.72 -2.32 -0.68
CA ASN A 200 -22.84 -0.90 -0.95
C ASN A 200 -21.54 -0.33 -1.50
N ALA A 201 -20.38 -0.74 -0.98
CA ALA A 201 -19.09 -0.33 -1.54
C ALA A 201 -19.02 -0.67 -3.03
N ILE A 202 -19.25 -1.93 -3.42
CA ILE A 202 -19.25 -2.36 -4.83
C ILE A 202 -20.20 -1.51 -5.67
N ASN A 203 -21.45 -1.33 -5.23
CA ASN A 203 -22.44 -0.50 -5.95
C ASN A 203 -22.02 0.98 -6.11
N ASN A 204 -21.37 1.55 -5.10
CA ASN A 204 -20.84 2.92 -5.16
C ASN A 204 -19.65 3.02 -6.12
N ALA A 205 -18.74 2.05 -6.09
CA ALA A 205 -17.60 1.96 -6.99
C ALA A 205 -18.02 1.84 -8.46
N GLU A 206 -18.98 0.95 -8.77
CA GLU A 206 -19.52 0.80 -10.12
C GLU A 206 -20.17 2.10 -10.63
N ARG A 207 -20.90 2.81 -9.75
CA ARG A 207 -21.47 4.12 -10.09
C ARG A 207 -20.39 5.16 -10.36
N ALA A 208 -19.36 5.22 -9.51
CA ALA A 208 -18.22 6.13 -9.70
C ALA A 208 -17.56 5.91 -11.07
N GLN A 209 -17.33 4.64 -11.44
CA GLN A 209 -16.79 4.27 -12.75
C GLN A 209 -17.71 4.71 -13.91
N GLY A 210 -19.02 4.54 -13.76
CA GLY A 210 -20.02 4.99 -14.74
C GLY A 210 -20.04 6.51 -14.94
N GLU A 211 -20.01 7.27 -13.84
CA GLU A 211 -19.98 8.74 -13.83
C GLU A 211 -18.69 9.29 -14.44
N ALA A 212 -17.55 8.68 -14.10
CA ALA A 212 -16.25 9.02 -14.68
C ALA A 212 -16.24 8.83 -16.20
N SER A 213 -16.75 7.68 -16.67
CA SER A 213 -16.87 7.35 -18.10
C SER A 213 -17.76 8.35 -18.84
N GLN A 214 -18.90 8.71 -18.24
CA GLN A 214 -19.82 9.70 -18.82
C GLN A 214 -19.17 11.09 -18.91
N SER A 215 -18.48 11.53 -17.86
CA SER A 215 -17.78 12.82 -17.83
C SER A 215 -16.70 12.90 -18.92
N GLN A 216 -15.90 11.85 -19.10
CA GLN A 216 -14.91 11.79 -20.16
C GLN A 216 -15.55 11.93 -21.56
N LEU A 217 -16.68 11.25 -21.81
CA LEU A 217 -17.41 11.35 -23.07
C LEU A 217 -17.91 12.78 -23.33
N VAL A 218 -18.52 13.43 -22.32
CA VAL A 218 -19.02 14.81 -22.43
C VAL A 218 -17.86 15.78 -22.67
N ARG A 219 -16.77 15.64 -21.93
CA ARG A 219 -15.57 16.48 -22.06
C ARG A 219 -14.95 16.35 -23.44
N ASN A 220 -14.82 15.13 -23.96
CA ASN A 220 -14.30 14.87 -25.31
C ASN A 220 -15.24 15.43 -26.40
N ALA A 221 -16.56 15.30 -26.22
CA ALA A 221 -17.53 15.87 -27.14
C ALA A 221 -17.48 17.41 -27.17
N LEU A 222 -17.35 18.06 -26.00
CA LEU A 222 -17.22 19.52 -25.90
C LEU A 222 -15.91 20.03 -26.51
N LEU A 223 -14.79 19.34 -26.28
CA LEU A 223 -13.51 19.67 -26.91
C LEU A 223 -13.58 19.49 -28.43
N GLY A 224 -14.20 18.40 -28.90
CA GLY A 224 -14.45 18.17 -30.32
C GLY A 224 -15.31 19.27 -30.95
N LEU A 225 -16.41 19.65 -30.30
CA LEU A 225 -17.28 20.73 -30.76
C LEU A 225 -16.55 22.08 -30.77
N GLY A 226 -15.78 22.38 -29.73
CA GLY A 226 -14.95 23.59 -29.66
C GLY A 226 -13.92 23.65 -30.79
N ALA A 227 -13.25 22.54 -31.09
CA ALA A 227 -12.29 22.45 -32.20
C ALA A 227 -12.97 22.71 -33.56
N VAL A 228 -14.17 22.17 -33.77
CA VAL A 228 -14.95 22.43 -34.99
C VAL A 228 -15.30 23.91 -35.14
N ILE A 229 -15.72 24.58 -34.06
CA ILE A 229 -16.05 26.01 -34.09
C ILE A 229 -14.81 26.86 -34.43
N VAL A 230 -13.66 26.55 -33.81
CA VAL A 230 -12.40 27.27 -34.09
C VAL A 230 -11.99 27.08 -35.56
N LEU A 231 -12.09 25.86 -36.09
CA LEU A 231 -11.81 25.59 -37.51
C LEU A 231 -12.77 26.36 -38.43
N ALA A 232 -14.07 26.39 -38.11
CA ALA A 232 -15.05 27.14 -38.88
C ALA A 232 -14.77 28.66 -38.87
N LEU A 233 -14.34 29.22 -37.75
CA LEU A 233 -13.94 30.63 -37.64
C LEU A 233 -12.65 30.93 -38.41
N LEU A 234 -11.67 30.02 -38.39
CA LEU A 234 -10.42 30.19 -39.15
C LEU A 234 -10.67 30.10 -40.66
N LEU A 235 -11.47 29.14 -41.12
CA LEU A 235 -11.84 29.00 -42.52
C LEU A 235 -12.74 30.15 -42.99
N GLY A 236 -13.76 30.51 -42.19
CA GLY A 236 -14.67 31.61 -42.47
C GLY A 236 -14.00 32.99 -42.43
N GLY A 237 -13.15 33.23 -41.43
CA GLY A 237 -12.35 34.45 -41.31
C GLY A 237 -11.28 34.55 -42.40
N GLY A 238 -10.62 33.45 -42.73
CA GLY A 238 -9.69 33.37 -43.85
C GLY A 238 -10.36 33.66 -45.20
N TYR A 239 -11.55 33.08 -45.44
CA TYR A 239 -12.35 33.35 -46.63
C TYR A 239 -12.82 34.81 -46.71
N TRP A 240 -13.28 35.39 -45.60
CA TRP A 240 -13.72 36.78 -45.57
C TRP A 240 -12.57 37.76 -45.85
N VAL A 241 -11.40 37.54 -45.25
CA VAL A 241 -10.18 38.33 -45.53
C VAL A 241 -9.70 38.14 -46.97
N TYR A 242 -9.78 36.92 -47.51
CA TYR A 242 -9.43 36.65 -48.90
C TYR A 242 -10.38 37.38 -49.87
N LYS A 243 -11.68 37.35 -49.60
CA LYS A 243 -12.70 38.03 -50.42
C LYS A 243 -12.61 39.56 -50.29
N SER A 244 -12.32 40.10 -49.11
CA SER A 244 -12.17 41.55 -48.92
C SER A 244 -10.94 42.11 -49.65
N ARG A 245 -9.90 41.30 -49.87
CA ARG A 245 -8.76 41.66 -50.73
C ARG A 245 -9.07 41.66 -52.23
N GLN A 246 -10.11 40.95 -52.67
CA GLN A 246 -10.57 41.00 -54.07
C GLN A 246 -11.45 42.22 -54.39
N GLN A 247 -11.88 42.99 -53.37
CA GLN A 247 -12.66 44.22 -53.55
C GLN A 247 -11.79 45.50 -53.48
N GLY A 248 -10.54 45.42 -53.96
CA GLY A 248 -9.68 46.57 -54.21
C GLY A 248 -10.11 47.33 -55.47
N PRO A 249 -9.92 48.67 -55.52
CA PRO A 249 -10.82 49.60 -56.20
C PRO A 249 -10.83 49.41 -57.70
N SER A 250 -12.04 49.30 -58.26
CA SER A 250 -12.30 49.54 -59.68
C SER A 250 -11.83 50.96 -60.03
N ARG A 251 -10.61 51.06 -60.54
CA ARG A 251 -10.13 52.28 -61.17
C ARG A 251 -10.92 52.47 -62.46
N LEU A 252 -11.96 53.28 -62.35
CA LEU A 252 -12.51 54.01 -63.48
C LEU A 252 -11.47 55.03 -63.94
N ARG A 253 -10.78 54.72 -65.04
CA ARG A 253 -10.51 55.60 -66.20
C ARG A 253 -9.53 54.94 -67.16
#